data_AF-A0A2G7LVV5-F1
#
_entry.id   AF-A0A2G7LVV5-F1
#
_cell.length_a   1.000
_cell.length_b   1.000
_cell.length_c   1.000
_cell.angle_alpha   90.00
_cell.angle_beta   90.00
_cell.angle_gamma   90.00
#
_symmetry.space_group_name_H-M   'P 1'
#
loop_
_entity.id
_entity.type
_entity.pdbx_description
1 polymer ?
#
loop_
_entity_poly.entity_id
_entity_poly.type
_entity_poly.pdbx_seq_one_letter_code
_entity_poly.pdbx_strand_id
1 'polypeptide(L)'
;MRKESGWLRVKETAKINGISYSTYVYRIYSGQTPEEAASIQPKLPTKKPITIPPVREEYEYNVPVPKTRKEALKQIDNIIRSECDPCEIRIAMNLRNGQNSSRLEKVCNVQCPVGNQIQELSKYLQVAPRKSVKEGWA
;
A
#
# COMPACT_ATOMS: atom_id res chain seq x y z
N MET A 1 35.04 -28.69 -19.47
CA MET A 1 34.64 -27.26 -19.51
C MET A 1 33.12 -27.19 -19.39
N ARG A 2 32.56 -26.61 -18.32
CA ARG A 2 31.10 -26.38 -18.22
C ARG A 2 30.75 -25.24 -19.16
N LYS A 3 29.88 -25.48 -20.15
CA LYS A 3 29.33 -24.43 -21.01
C LYS A 3 28.54 -23.49 -20.10
N GLU A 4 28.97 -22.24 -19.98
CA GLU A 4 28.17 -21.23 -19.28
C GLU A 4 26.80 -21.15 -19.94
N SER A 5 25.75 -21.28 -19.14
CA SER A 5 24.38 -21.15 -19.64
C SER A 5 24.24 -19.77 -20.27
N GLY A 6 23.69 -19.67 -21.49
CA GLY A 6 23.49 -18.39 -22.17
C GLY A 6 22.76 -17.34 -21.32
N TRP A 7 21.95 -17.80 -20.36
CA TRP A 7 21.29 -16.99 -19.34
C TRP A 7 22.24 -16.19 -18.43
N LEU A 8 23.39 -16.76 -18.03
CA LEU A 8 24.37 -16.08 -17.19
C LEU A 8 25.01 -14.89 -17.92
N ARG A 9 25.35 -15.08 -19.21
CA ARG A 9 25.96 -14.02 -20.04
C ARG A 9 25.02 -12.83 -20.16
N VAL A 10 23.75 -13.07 -20.47
CA VAL A 10 22.79 -11.96 -20.69
C VAL A 10 22.41 -11.26 -19.38
N LYS A 11 22.38 -11.98 -18.25
CA LYS A 11 22.23 -11.38 -16.92
C LYS A 11 23.38 -10.43 -16.59
N GLU A 12 24.61 -10.78 -16.93
CA GLU A 12 25.76 -9.92 -16.70
C GLU A 12 25.73 -8.70 -17.65
N THR A 13 25.32 -8.87 -18.91
CA THR A 13 25.11 -7.74 -19.85
C THR A 13 24.07 -6.74 -19.35
N ALA A 14 22.93 -7.21 -18.82
CA ALA A 14 21.90 -6.32 -18.26
C ALA A 14 22.43 -5.51 -17.06
N LYS A 15 23.25 -6.14 -16.21
CA LYS A 15 23.89 -5.49 -15.05
C LYS A 15 24.91 -4.43 -15.49
N ILE A 16 25.73 -4.74 -16.49
CA ILE A 16 26.70 -3.78 -17.07
C ILE A 16 25.96 -2.56 -17.65
N ASN A 17 24.81 -2.77 -18.27
CA ASN A 17 23.98 -1.70 -18.84
C ASN A 17 23.06 -1.00 -17.83
N GLY A 18 23.21 -1.28 -16.53
CA GLY A 18 22.43 -0.64 -15.46
C GLY A 18 20.95 -0.99 -15.46
N ILE A 19 20.55 -2.08 -16.11
CA ILE A 19 19.16 -2.54 -16.20
C ILE A 19 18.89 -3.51 -15.06
N SER A 20 17.80 -3.28 -14.33
CA SER A 20 17.36 -4.21 -13.29
C SER A 20 16.91 -5.55 -13.89
N TYR A 21 17.15 -6.65 -13.16
CA TYR A 21 16.75 -7.99 -13.61
C TYR A 21 15.25 -8.10 -13.94
N SER A 22 14.40 -7.44 -13.14
CA SER A 22 12.95 -7.42 -13.38
C SER A 22 12.59 -6.72 -14.69
N THR A 23 13.25 -5.60 -15.02
CA THR A 23 13.08 -4.91 -16.31
C THR A 23 13.51 -5.78 -17.48
N TYR A 24 14.64 -6.48 -17.36
CA TYR A 24 15.13 -7.40 -18.38
C TYR A 24 14.14 -8.55 -18.64
N VAL A 25 13.66 -9.21 -17.58
CA VAL A 25 12.68 -10.31 -17.68
C VAL A 25 11.37 -9.83 -18.32
N TYR A 26 10.86 -8.66 -17.92
CA TYR A 26 9.66 -8.08 -18.50
C TYR A 26 9.77 -7.87 -20.01
N ARG A 27 10.93 -7.41 -20.50
CA ARG A 27 11.19 -7.17 -21.92
C ARG A 27 11.18 -8.46 -22.74
N ILE A 28 11.74 -9.54 -22.21
CA ILE A 28 11.69 -10.87 -22.84
C ILE A 28 10.25 -11.38 -22.90
N TYR A 29 9.48 -11.25 -21.81
CA TYR A 29 8.05 -11.61 -21.82
C TYR A 29 7.24 -10.75 -22.79
N SER A 30 7.68 -9.52 -23.05
CA SER A 30 7.10 -8.62 -24.04
C SER A 30 7.56 -8.91 -25.48
N GLY A 31 8.36 -9.96 -25.71
CA GLY A 31 8.78 -10.42 -27.03
C GLY A 31 10.14 -9.90 -27.52
N GLN A 32 10.92 -9.20 -26.70
CA GLN A 32 12.26 -8.74 -27.09
C GLN A 32 13.27 -9.88 -27.06
N THR A 33 14.28 -9.80 -27.93
CA THR A 33 15.43 -10.71 -27.85
C THR A 33 16.24 -10.46 -26.56
N PRO A 34 16.94 -11.46 -26.03
CA PRO A 34 17.76 -11.28 -24.83
C PRO A 34 18.81 -10.15 -24.97
N GLU A 35 19.36 -9.97 -26.17
CA GLU A 35 20.38 -8.94 -26.48
C GLU A 35 19.78 -7.53 -26.52
N GLU A 36 18.60 -7.36 -27.12
CA GLU A 36 17.86 -6.09 -27.10
C GLU A 36 17.38 -5.76 -25.68
N ALA A 37 16.83 -6.74 -24.98
CA ALA A 37 16.33 -6.58 -23.62
C ALA A 37 17.42 -6.12 -22.65
N ALA A 38 18.66 -6.55 -22.88
CA ALA A 38 19.82 -6.21 -22.06
C ALA A 38 20.55 -4.94 -22.50
N SER A 39 20.28 -4.36 -23.67
CA SER A 39 21.01 -3.19 -24.21
C SER A 39 20.24 -1.87 -24.13
N ILE A 40 18.90 -1.91 -24.12
CA ILE A 40 18.08 -0.69 -24.06
C ILE A 40 18.18 -0.06 -22.66
N GLN A 41 18.78 1.12 -22.53
CA GLN A 41 18.82 1.81 -21.24
C GLN A 41 17.40 2.18 -20.77
N PRO A 42 17.06 1.95 -19.48
CA PRO A 42 15.76 2.33 -18.95
C PRO A 42 15.68 3.86 -18.93
N LYS A 43 14.57 4.42 -19.43
CA LYS A 43 14.28 5.84 -19.25
C LYS A 43 14.21 6.12 -17.75
N LEU A 44 14.99 7.08 -17.25
CA LEU A 44 14.95 7.48 -15.85
C LEU A 44 13.49 7.79 -15.47
N PRO A 45 13.00 7.29 -14.32
CA PRO A 45 11.66 7.63 -13.89
C PRO A 45 11.62 9.14 -13.68
N THR A 46 10.87 9.85 -14.53
CA THR A 46 10.46 11.21 -14.23
C THR A 46 9.59 11.12 -12.98
N LYS A 47 10.17 11.39 -11.81
CA LYS A 47 9.39 11.52 -10.59
C LYS A 47 8.39 12.64 -10.86
N LYS A 48 7.13 12.28 -11.13
CA LYS A 48 6.06 13.27 -11.17
C LYS A 48 6.10 13.96 -9.80
N PRO A 49 6.16 15.29 -9.74
CA PRO A 49 6.11 15.98 -8.47
C PRO A 49 4.86 15.51 -7.74
N ILE A 50 5.04 15.01 -6.52
CA ILE A 50 3.93 14.62 -5.67
C ILE A 50 3.27 15.94 -5.28
N THR A 51 2.12 16.24 -5.88
CA THR A 51 1.25 17.33 -5.39
C THR A 51 0.72 16.87 -4.04
N ILE A 52 1.30 17.39 -2.96
CA ILE A 52 0.74 17.24 -1.62
C ILE A 52 -0.58 18.02 -1.66
N PRO A 53 -1.74 17.38 -1.48
CA PRO A 53 -3.00 18.11 -1.39
C PRO A 53 -2.89 19.11 -0.23
N PRO A 54 -3.52 20.30 -0.33
CA PRO A 54 -3.50 21.27 0.74
C PRO A 54 -3.95 20.60 2.05
N VAL A 55 -3.24 20.93 3.13
CA VAL A 55 -3.56 20.47 4.49
C VAL A 55 -5.05 20.75 4.71
N ARG A 56 -5.82 19.67 4.85
CA ARG A 56 -7.28 19.69 4.94
C ARG A 56 -7.65 20.51 6.18
N GLU A 57 -8.60 21.43 6.05
CA GLU A 57 -9.13 22.25 7.16
C GLU A 57 -9.33 21.39 8.40
N GLU A 58 -8.80 21.84 9.54
CA GLU A 58 -8.97 21.19 10.83
C GLU A 58 -10.47 21.12 11.12
N TYR A 59 -11.03 19.92 11.04
CA TYR A 59 -12.38 19.66 11.48
C TYR A 59 -12.34 19.53 13.01
N GLU A 60 -12.97 20.46 13.71
CA GLU A 60 -13.10 20.40 15.16
C GLU A 60 -14.14 19.33 15.52
N TYR A 61 -13.68 18.13 15.91
CA TYR A 61 -14.55 16.99 16.18
C TYR A 61 -14.91 16.91 17.67
N ASN A 62 -16.17 17.21 18.01
CA ASN A 62 -16.72 17.18 19.37
C ASN A 62 -16.96 15.74 19.90
N VAL A 63 -16.04 14.80 19.69
CA VAL A 63 -16.16 13.45 20.27
C VAL A 63 -15.30 13.35 21.52
N PRO A 64 -15.88 12.90 22.65
CA PRO A 64 -15.13 12.74 23.88
C PRO A 64 -13.99 11.74 23.65
N VAL A 65 -12.77 12.23 23.82
CA VAL A 65 -11.54 11.45 23.70
C VAL A 65 -11.64 10.19 24.57
N PRO A 66 -11.51 8.97 23.99
CA PRO A 66 -11.61 7.75 24.77
C PRO A 66 -10.45 7.65 25.76
N LYS A 67 -10.76 7.35 27.03
CA LYS A 67 -9.74 7.20 28.09
C LYS A 67 -9.12 5.81 28.07
N THR A 68 -9.82 4.83 27.49
CA THR A 68 -9.37 3.44 27.43
C THR A 68 -9.50 2.83 26.04
N ARG A 69 -8.69 1.80 25.77
CA ARG A 69 -8.78 0.99 24.54
C ARG A 69 -10.18 0.40 24.32
N LYS A 70 -10.85 -0.02 25.41
CA LYS A 70 -12.20 -0.61 25.35
C LYS A 70 -13.25 0.44 24.97
N GLU A 71 -13.12 1.67 25.46
CA GLU A 71 -13.96 2.79 25.05
C GLU A 71 -13.76 3.14 23.58
N ALA A 72 -12.52 3.20 23.11
CA ALA A 72 -12.22 3.43 21.69
C ALA A 72 -12.88 2.37 20.80
N LEU A 73 -12.78 1.08 21.16
CA LEU A 73 -13.48 -0.01 20.44
C LEU A 73 -15.00 0.18 20.42
N LYS A 74 -15.61 0.57 21.55
CA LYS A 74 -17.05 0.79 21.64
C LYS A 74 -17.50 1.99 20.78
N GLN A 75 -16.72 3.07 20.77
CA GLN A 75 -16.99 4.22 19.91
C GLN A 75 -16.89 3.83 18.42
N ILE A 76 -15.85 3.09 18.03
CA ILE A 76 -15.69 2.59 16.65
C ILE A 76 -16.87 1.70 16.25
N ASP A 77 -17.26 0.73 17.07
CA ASP A 77 -18.39 -0.17 16.78
C ASP A 77 -19.71 0.61 16.60
N ASN A 78 -19.95 1.60 17.46
CA ASN A 78 -21.11 2.48 17.33
C ASN A 78 -21.10 3.24 16.00
N ILE A 79 -19.99 3.91 15.66
CA ILE A 79 -19.86 4.69 14.41
C ILE A 79 -20.06 3.78 13.19
N ILE A 80 -19.48 2.57 13.21
CA ILE A 80 -19.64 1.64 12.09
C ILE A 80 -21.13 1.30 11.90
N ARG A 81 -21.84 0.94 12.97
CA ARG A 81 -23.25 0.55 12.88
C ARG A 81 -24.17 1.71 12.51
N SER A 82 -23.92 2.91 13.03
CA SER A 82 -24.80 4.06 12.83
C SER A 82 -24.53 4.80 11.52
N GLU A 83 -23.27 4.91 11.10
CA GLU A 83 -22.88 5.79 9.98
C GLU A 83 -22.31 5.01 8.79
N CYS A 84 -21.57 3.92 9.03
CA CYS A 84 -20.90 3.21 7.95
C CYS A 84 -21.74 2.08 7.34
N ASP A 85 -22.51 1.35 8.14
CA ASP A 85 -23.35 0.24 7.67
C ASP A 85 -24.51 0.71 6.77
N PRO A 86 -25.21 1.83 7.07
CA PRO A 86 -26.20 2.38 6.15
C PRO A 86 -25.59 3.24 5.02
N CYS A 87 -24.26 3.37 4.93
CA CYS A 87 -23.61 4.23 3.95
C CYS A 87 -23.81 3.72 2.52
N GLU A 88 -24.62 4.43 1.72
CA GLU A 88 -24.92 4.08 0.32
C GLU A 88 -23.66 3.93 -0.54
N ILE A 89 -22.66 4.79 -0.34
CA ILE A 89 -21.38 4.73 -1.06
C ILE A 89 -20.67 3.42 -0.74
N ARG A 90 -20.60 3.03 0.55
CA ARG A 90 -19.97 1.77 0.97
C ARG A 90 -20.72 0.57 0.41
N ILE A 91 -22.05 0.58 0.44
CA ILE A 91 -22.90 -0.48 -0.14
C ILE A 91 -22.65 -0.59 -1.65
N ALA A 92 -22.72 0.52 -2.40
CA ALA A 92 -22.49 0.54 -3.83
C ALA A 92 -21.08 0.08 -4.21
N MET A 93 -20.06 0.48 -3.44
CA MET A 93 -18.67 0.05 -3.68
C MET A 93 -18.47 -1.44 -3.40
N ASN A 94 -19.09 -1.99 -2.37
CA ASN A 94 -19.07 -3.43 -2.08
C ASN A 94 -19.79 -4.23 -3.16
N LEU A 95 -20.93 -3.75 -3.67
CA LEU A 95 -21.62 -4.37 -4.81
C LEU A 95 -20.74 -4.39 -6.06
N ARG A 96 -20.07 -3.27 -6.36
CA ARG A 96 -19.25 -3.13 -7.58
C ARG A 96 -17.92 -3.89 -7.52
N ASN A 97 -17.27 -3.93 -6.36
CA ASN A 97 -15.90 -4.45 -6.21
C ASN A 97 -15.84 -5.76 -5.39
N GLY A 98 -16.98 -6.29 -4.95
CA GLY A 98 -17.05 -7.42 -4.04
C GLY A 98 -16.36 -7.13 -2.71
N GLN A 99 -15.60 -8.11 -2.21
CA GLN A 99 -14.85 -8.01 -0.96
C GLN A 99 -13.47 -7.32 -1.12
N ASN A 100 -13.19 -6.67 -2.25
CA ASN A 100 -11.90 -6.03 -2.45
C ASN A 100 -11.78 -4.71 -1.64
N SER A 101 -11.28 -4.86 -0.41
CA SER A 101 -11.15 -3.78 0.58
C SER A 101 -10.24 -2.63 0.13
N SER A 102 -9.24 -2.89 -0.71
CA SER A 102 -8.25 -1.87 -1.12
C SER A 102 -8.88 -0.66 -1.84
N ARG A 103 -10.00 -0.87 -2.55
CA ARG A 103 -10.73 0.21 -3.21
C ARG A 103 -11.60 0.99 -2.23
N LEU A 104 -12.18 0.30 -1.26
CA LEU A 104 -12.96 0.89 -0.18
C LEU A 104 -12.08 1.78 0.70
N GLU A 105 -10.86 1.32 1.01
CA GLU A 105 -9.88 2.05 1.81
C GLU A 105 -9.58 3.43 1.23
N LYS A 106 -9.36 3.58 -0.08
CA LYS A 106 -9.05 4.90 -0.65
C LYS A 106 -10.17 5.92 -0.45
N VAL A 107 -11.42 5.49 -0.50
CA VAL A 107 -12.57 6.41 -0.34
C VAL A 107 -12.87 6.62 1.14
N CYS A 108 -13.05 5.53 1.89
CA CYS A 108 -13.41 5.59 3.30
C CYS A 108 -12.28 6.17 4.17
N ASN A 109 -11.02 5.82 3.92
CA ASN A 109 -9.91 6.24 4.79
C ASN A 109 -9.31 7.60 4.44
N VAL A 110 -9.51 8.09 3.21
CA VAL A 110 -8.88 9.35 2.77
C VAL A 110 -9.92 10.45 2.59
N GLN A 111 -11.10 10.12 2.08
CA GLN A 111 -12.09 11.12 1.67
C GLN A 111 -13.25 11.24 2.65
N CYS A 112 -13.65 10.14 3.31
CA CYS A 112 -14.79 10.14 4.23
C CYS A 112 -14.42 10.71 5.62
N PRO A 113 -15.15 11.70 6.14
CA PRO A 113 -14.90 12.25 7.48
C PRO A 113 -15.10 11.21 8.59
N VAL A 114 -16.10 10.34 8.45
CA VAL A 114 -16.38 9.24 9.40
C VAL A 114 -15.23 8.24 9.44
N GLY A 115 -14.66 7.91 8.27
CA GLY A 115 -13.49 7.04 8.20
C GLY A 115 -12.26 7.66 8.86
N ASN A 116 -12.04 8.97 8.70
CA ASN A 116 -10.96 9.68 9.41
C ASN A 116 -11.15 9.58 10.93
N GLN A 117 -12.37 9.76 11.42
CA GLN A 117 -12.69 9.64 12.85
C GLN A 117 -12.40 8.23 13.37
N ILE A 118 -12.79 7.18 12.63
CA ILE A 118 -12.45 5.80 12.99
C ILE A 118 -10.93 5.61 13.03
N GLN A 119 -10.17 6.21 12.12
CA GLN A 119 -8.71 6.15 12.13
C GLN A 119 -8.10 6.82 13.35
N GLU A 120 -8.61 8.00 13.76
CA GLU A 120 -8.18 8.67 14.97
C GLU A 120 -8.44 7.82 16.22
N LEU A 121 -9.64 7.22 16.33
CA LEU A 121 -9.96 6.29 17.42
C LEU A 121 -9.10 5.01 17.39
N SER A 122 -8.70 4.57 16.20
CA SER A 122 -7.84 3.38 16.04
C SER A 122 -6.43 3.59 16.59
N LYS A 123 -5.96 4.84 16.72
CA LYS A 123 -4.67 5.14 17.37
C LYS A 123 -4.63 4.67 18.82
N TYR A 124 -5.76 4.72 19.52
CA TYR A 124 -5.91 4.21 20.90
C TYR A 124 -5.90 2.67 20.99
N LEU A 125 -5.92 1.97 19.86
CA LEU A 125 -5.82 0.52 19.78
C LEU A 125 -4.40 0.03 19.52
N GLN A 126 -3.46 0.94 19.21
CA GLN A 126 -2.08 0.58 18.91
C GLN A 126 -1.45 -0.06 20.14
N VAL A 127 -1.09 -1.33 19.99
CA VAL A 127 -0.32 -2.05 21.00
C VAL A 127 1.14 -1.65 20.85
N ALA A 128 1.86 -1.52 21.96
CA ALA A 128 3.30 -1.29 21.94
C ALA A 128 4.00 -2.28 20.98
N PRO A 129 5.07 -1.85 20.27
CA PRO A 129 5.78 -2.71 19.34
C PRO A 129 6.14 -4.03 20.02
N ARG A 130 5.84 -5.15 19.35
CA ARG A 130 6.19 -6.47 19.87
C ARG A 130 7.70 -6.52 20.06
N LYS A 131 8.17 -6.92 21.25
CA LYS A 131 9.59 -7.18 21.48
C LYS A 131 10.03 -8.26 20.49
N SER A 132 11.03 -7.97 19.67
CA SER A 132 11.66 -8.98 18.82
C SER A 132 12.16 -10.11 19.72
N VAL A 133 11.82 -11.34 19.38
CA VAL A 133 12.39 -12.53 20.04
C VAL A 133 13.90 -12.42 19.85
N LYS A 134 14.67 -12.34 20.94
CA LYS A 134 16.13 -12.46 20.83
C LYS A 134 16.42 -13.86 20.30
N GLU A 135 17.09 -13.95 19.17
CA GLU A 135 17.64 -15.21 18.66
C GLU A 135 18.69 -15.69 19.67
N GLY A 136 18.24 -16.48 20.64
CA GLY A 136 19.04 -17.18 21.63
C GLY A 136 18.87 -18.67 21.43
N TRP A 137 19.33 -19.16 20.29
CA TRP A 137 19.60 -20.58 20.04
C TRP A 137 20.97 -20.65 19.34
N ALA A 138 22.02 -20.58 20.15
CA ALA A 138 23.36 -21.07 19.86
C ALA A 138 24.11 -21.23 21.19
#